data_AF-A0A7Y0JWQ6-F1
#
_entry.id   AF-A0A7Y0JWQ6-F1
#
_cell.length_a   1.000
_cell.length_b   1.000
_cell.length_c   1.000
_cell.angle_alpha   90.00
_cell.angle_beta   90.00
_cell.angle_gamma   90.00
#
_symmetry.space_group_name_H-M   'P 1'
#
loop_
_entity.id
_entity.type
_entity.pdbx_description
1 polymer ?
#
loop_
_entity_poly.entity_id
_entity_poly.type
_entity_poly.pdbx_seq_one_letter_code
_entity_poly.pdbx_strand_id
1 'polypeptide(L)'
;MDLLDWYEGAVTTWFASETLRGKRKTGRLLVRRTDNDEFVLLPAGKSDEIYAEILAAGDVEMQYDTPDHKRWSIALLKCVYLALCIKFDVIQGPWADQVRADLLAARDAPSRADVPASEIARRLDVLRGFGPEPMTSAPVVTAVMHGLEGTLEGVLLAGRLFISWSPVSEDHAATPGEIGSRVMTMQVGTPMSSVVTAVTPEPRTPTG
;
A
#
# COMPACT_ATOMS: atom_id res chain seq x y z
N MET A 1 -10.31 1.48 0.19
CA MET A 1 -10.13 0.98 -1.20
C MET A 1 -8.63 0.70 -1.30
N ASP A 2 -8.17 -0.54 -1.17
CA ASP A 2 -6.76 -0.82 -0.79
C ASP A 2 -5.72 -0.22 -1.73
N LEU A 3 -5.98 -0.14 -3.04
CA LEU A 3 -5.07 0.50 -3.99
C LEU A 3 -4.91 2.00 -3.73
N LEU A 4 -6.01 2.72 -3.51
CA LEU A 4 -5.97 4.14 -3.20
C LEU A 4 -5.34 4.38 -1.83
N ASP A 5 -5.67 3.54 -0.84
CA ASP A 5 -5.10 3.63 0.49
C ASP A 5 -3.59 3.37 0.45
N TRP A 6 -3.13 2.39 -0.33
CA TRP A 6 -1.70 2.17 -0.55
C TRP A 6 -1.05 3.35 -1.28
N TYR A 7 -1.68 3.85 -2.36
CA TYR A 7 -1.14 4.96 -3.16
C TYR A 7 -0.95 6.21 -2.30
N GLU A 8 -1.96 6.57 -1.51
CA GLU A 8 -1.95 7.75 -0.65
C GLU A 8 -1.20 7.55 0.68
N GLY A 9 -0.67 6.35 0.95
CA GLY A 9 -0.05 6.03 2.24
C GLY A 9 -1.04 6.11 3.41
N ALA A 10 -2.29 5.75 3.17
CA ALA A 10 -3.34 5.75 4.17
C ALA A 10 -3.33 4.46 5.00
N VAL A 11 -3.52 4.62 6.30
CA VAL A 11 -3.63 3.52 7.27
C VAL A 11 -4.91 3.67 8.09
N THR A 12 -5.47 2.53 8.50
CA THR A 12 -6.55 2.53 9.50
C THR A 12 -5.89 2.41 10.86
N THR A 13 -6.24 3.31 11.78
CA THR A 13 -5.56 3.37 13.09
C THR A 13 -6.52 3.18 14.25
N TRP A 14 -5.96 2.75 15.37
CA TRP A 14 -6.56 2.69 16.69
C TRP A 14 -5.58 3.27 17.69
N PHE A 15 -6.06 4.12 18.59
CA PHE A 15 -5.25 4.63 19.69
C PHE A 15 -5.72 4.10 21.04
N ALA A 16 -4.79 3.97 21.97
CA ALA A 16 -5.03 3.78 23.39
C ALA A 16 -4.04 4.66 24.18
N SER A 17 -4.48 5.20 25.31
CA SER A 17 -3.61 5.89 26.28
C SER A 17 -3.89 5.33 27.67
N GLU A 18 -2.97 5.50 28.62
CA GLU A 18 -3.21 5.08 30.00
C GLU A 18 -4.41 5.81 30.64
N THR A 19 -4.68 7.03 30.17
CA THR A 19 -5.77 7.88 30.65
C THR A 19 -7.14 7.47 30.10
N LEU A 20 -7.20 6.72 29.00
CA LEU A 20 -8.45 6.34 28.33
C LEU A 20 -8.57 4.83 28.17
N ARG A 21 -9.55 4.26 28.86
CA ARG A 21 -9.74 2.81 28.92
C ARG A 21 -10.22 2.24 27.56
N GLY A 22 -9.31 1.53 26.89
CA GLY A 22 -9.58 0.70 25.71
C GLY A 22 -9.17 1.34 24.37
N LYS A 23 -9.05 0.51 23.33
CA LYS A 23 -8.68 0.95 21.97
C LYS A 23 -9.84 1.68 21.30
N ARG A 24 -9.56 2.83 20.69
CA ARG A 24 -10.53 3.62 19.92
C ARG A 24 -10.07 3.72 18.48
N LYS A 25 -10.93 3.31 17.55
CA LYS A 25 -10.66 3.38 16.11
C LYS A 25 -10.70 4.84 15.68
N THR A 26 -9.61 5.33 15.12
CA THR A 26 -9.40 6.77 14.88
C THR A 26 -9.91 7.26 13.53
N GLY A 27 -10.11 6.31 12.61
CA GLY A 27 -10.37 6.59 11.21
C GLY A 27 -9.10 6.48 10.37
N ARG A 28 -9.14 7.11 9.20
CA ARG A 28 -8.11 7.04 8.16
C ARG A 28 -7.05 8.11 8.40
N LEU A 29 -5.80 7.70 8.58
CA LEU A 29 -4.65 8.63 8.66
C LEU A 29 -3.76 8.47 7.44
N LEU A 30 -3.20 9.57 6.95
CA LEU A 30 -2.18 9.58 5.90
C LEU A 30 -0.80 9.65 6.55
N VAL A 31 0.07 8.71 6.21
CA VAL A 31 1.47 8.72 6.62
C VAL A 31 2.27 9.47 5.56
N ARG A 32 2.95 10.55 5.97
CA ARG A 32 3.89 11.29 5.13
C ARG A 32 5.27 11.20 5.76
N ARG A 33 6.32 11.09 4.94
CA ARG A 33 7.70 11.16 5.43
C ARG A 33 8.31 12.51 5.04
N THR A 34 9.11 13.07 5.93
CA THR A 34 9.96 14.22 5.65
C THR A 34 11.28 13.73 5.03
N ASP A 35 12.07 14.65 4.49
CA ASP A 35 13.40 14.34 3.94
C ASP A 35 14.38 13.80 5.01
N ASN A 36 14.07 14.01 6.31
CA ASN A 36 14.83 13.52 7.45
C ASN A 36 14.38 12.13 7.95
N ASP A 37 13.54 11.42 7.18
CA ASP A 37 12.90 10.14 7.55
C ASP A 37 12.02 10.21 8.82
N GLU A 38 11.61 11.42 9.21
CA GLU A 38 10.55 11.61 10.20
C GLU A 38 9.21 11.38 9.51
N PHE A 39 8.18 10.98 10.27
CA PHE A 39 6.84 10.83 9.70
C PHE A 39 5.82 11.75 10.36
N VAL A 40 4.88 12.21 9.53
CA VAL A 40 3.74 13.03 9.94
C VAL A 40 2.46 12.24 9.65
N LEU A 41 1.59 12.15 10.65
CA LEU A 41 0.26 11.56 10.54
C LEU A 41 -0.76 12.66 10.31
N LEU A 42 -1.42 12.64 9.15
CA LEU A 42 -2.46 13.62 8.81
C LEU A 42 -3.83 12.96 8.84
N PRO A 43 -4.81 13.48 9.59
CA PRO A 43 -6.17 12.94 9.55
C PRO A 43 -6.79 13.17 8.17
N ALA A 44 -7.34 12.09 7.58
CA ALA A 44 -8.11 12.16 6.34
C ALA A 44 -9.61 12.05 6.64
N GLY A 45 -10.29 13.19 6.70
CA GLY A 45 -11.73 13.28 6.95
C GLY A 45 -12.06 13.85 8.32
N LYS A 46 -13.26 13.57 8.82
CA LYS A 46 -13.70 14.05 10.14
C LYS A 46 -12.96 13.31 11.24
N SER A 47 -12.27 14.06 12.10
CA SER A 47 -11.72 13.59 13.37
C SER A 47 -12.76 13.74 14.48
N ASP A 48 -12.91 12.71 15.30
CA ASP A 48 -13.66 12.74 16.55
C ASP A 48 -12.90 13.62 17.56
N GLU A 49 -13.62 14.39 18.37
CA GLU A 49 -13.05 15.26 19.39
C GLU A 49 -12.27 14.45 20.45
N ILE A 50 -12.67 13.19 20.66
CA ILE A 50 -11.99 12.26 21.58
C ILE A 50 -10.52 12.01 21.19
N TYR A 51 -10.13 12.25 19.94
CA TYR A 51 -8.74 12.09 19.51
C TYR A 51 -7.83 13.19 20.02
N ALA A 52 -8.35 14.42 20.13
CA ALA A 52 -7.59 15.50 20.73
C ALA A 52 -7.29 15.18 22.20
N GLU A 53 -8.24 14.56 22.91
CA GLU A 53 -8.07 14.12 24.30
C GLU A 53 -7.07 12.96 24.44
N ILE A 54 -7.14 11.95 23.57
CA ILE A 54 -6.17 10.84 23.55
C ILE A 54 -4.76 11.36 23.29
N LEU A 55 -4.60 12.23 22.29
CA LEU A 55 -3.29 12.78 21.94
C LEU A 55 -2.78 13.75 23.02
N ALA A 56 -3.66 14.48 23.71
CA ALA A 56 -3.27 15.35 24.82
C ALA A 56 -2.73 14.59 26.05
N ALA A 57 -2.96 13.27 26.14
CA ALA A 57 -2.40 12.43 27.20
C ALA A 57 -0.87 12.26 27.11
N GLY A 58 -0.24 12.65 26.01
CA GLY A 58 1.20 12.61 25.80
C GLY A 58 1.67 11.25 25.28
N ASP A 59 1.58 10.21 26.10
CA ASP A 59 1.99 8.84 25.74
C ASP A 59 0.80 8.05 25.19
N VAL A 60 0.91 7.61 23.93
CA VAL A 60 -0.18 6.92 23.22
C VAL A 60 0.34 5.69 22.51
N GLU A 61 -0.34 4.56 22.69
CA GLU A 61 -0.18 3.37 21.84
C GLU A 61 -1.02 3.54 20.58
N MET A 62 -0.39 3.51 19.41
CA MET A 62 -1.03 3.45 18.11
C MET A 62 -0.93 2.04 17.53
N GLN A 63 -2.07 1.43 17.27
CA GLN A 63 -2.18 0.26 16.42
C GLN A 63 -2.65 0.68 15.02
N TYR A 64 -2.10 0.10 13.96
CA TYR A 64 -2.53 0.40 12.60
C TYR A 64 -2.49 -0.80 11.66
N ASP A 65 -3.44 -0.82 10.72
CA ASP A 65 -3.48 -1.77 9.62
C ASP A 65 -3.01 -1.10 8.33
N THR A 66 -2.13 -1.80 7.62
CA THR A 66 -1.70 -1.44 6.26
C THR A 66 -2.68 -2.00 5.22
N PRO A 67 -2.79 -1.36 4.03
CA PRO A 67 -3.57 -1.90 2.93
C PRO A 67 -3.10 -3.31 2.53
N ASP A 68 -4.04 -4.22 2.29
CA ASP A 68 -3.73 -5.61 2.00
C ASP A 68 -3.01 -5.74 0.65
N HIS A 69 -1.77 -6.26 0.69
CA HIS A 69 -0.93 -6.47 -0.48
C HIS A 69 -1.61 -7.24 -1.59
N LYS A 70 -2.31 -8.34 -1.27
CA LYS A 70 -2.98 -9.16 -2.28
C LYS A 70 -4.05 -8.35 -2.99
N ARG A 71 -4.81 -7.54 -2.25
CA ARG A 71 -5.91 -6.75 -2.79
C ARG A 71 -5.43 -5.57 -3.61
N TRP A 72 -4.46 -4.81 -3.13
CA TRP A 72 -3.98 -3.65 -3.89
C TRP A 72 -3.17 -4.06 -5.11
N SER A 73 -2.37 -5.14 -5.04
CA SER A 73 -1.60 -5.62 -6.19
C SER A 73 -2.49 -6.15 -7.31
N ILE A 74 -3.58 -6.87 -6.99
CA ILE A 74 -4.52 -7.32 -8.02
C ILE A 74 -5.30 -6.15 -8.64
N ALA A 75 -5.67 -5.15 -7.82
CA ALA A 75 -6.30 -3.94 -8.32
C ALA A 75 -5.35 -3.16 -9.25
N LEU A 76 -4.06 -3.11 -8.91
CA LEU A 76 -3.03 -2.51 -9.75
C LEU A 76 -2.86 -3.29 -11.06
N LEU A 77 -2.79 -4.63 -10.99
CA LEU A 77 -2.71 -5.49 -12.17
C LEU A 77 -3.87 -5.24 -13.13
N LYS A 78 -5.09 -5.07 -12.60
CA LYS A 78 -6.27 -4.69 -13.39
C LYS A 78 -6.07 -3.36 -14.12
N CYS A 79 -5.61 -2.33 -13.40
CA CYS A 79 -5.37 -1.00 -13.97
C CYS A 79 -4.31 -1.05 -15.08
N VAL A 80 -3.21 -1.77 -14.85
CA VAL A 80 -2.13 -1.94 -15.83
C VAL A 80 -2.62 -2.69 -17.06
N TYR A 81 -3.28 -3.84 -16.86
CA TYR A 81 -3.79 -4.65 -17.97
C TYR A 81 -4.76 -3.86 -18.84
N LEU A 82 -5.68 -3.11 -18.23
CA LEU A 82 -6.59 -2.23 -18.95
C LEU A 82 -5.85 -1.13 -19.72
N ALA A 83 -4.87 -0.48 -19.08
CA ALA A 83 -4.08 0.58 -19.71
C ALA A 83 -3.28 0.08 -20.91
N LEU A 84 -2.71 -1.12 -20.79
CA LEU A 84 -2.05 -1.81 -21.88
C LEU A 84 -3.00 -2.12 -23.04
N CYS A 85 -4.19 -2.66 -22.75
CA CYS A 85 -5.19 -2.95 -23.76
C CYS A 85 -5.69 -1.69 -24.48
N ILE A 86 -5.80 -0.56 -23.77
CA ILE A 86 -6.12 0.73 -24.38
C ILE A 86 -4.99 1.20 -25.32
N LYS A 87 -3.73 0.95 -24.95
CA LYS A 87 -2.57 1.44 -25.69
C LYS A 87 -2.18 0.56 -26.89
N PHE A 88 -2.30 -0.75 -26.75
CA PHE A 88 -1.79 -1.74 -27.70
C PHE A 88 -2.88 -2.62 -28.32
N ASP A 89 -4.15 -2.24 -28.15
CA ASP A 89 -5.29 -3.12 -28.39
C ASP A 89 -5.27 -4.37 -27.47
N VAL A 90 -6.27 -5.24 -27.57
CA VAL A 90 -6.42 -6.39 -26.68
C VAL A 90 -5.20 -7.32 -26.77
N ILE A 91 -4.38 -7.29 -25.72
CA ILE A 91 -3.19 -8.16 -25.61
C ILE A 91 -3.62 -9.62 -25.54
N GLN A 92 -2.99 -10.45 -26.36
CA GLN A 92 -3.19 -11.90 -26.43
C GLN A 92 -1.95 -12.67 -25.97
N GLY A 93 -2.13 -13.95 -25.67
CA GLY A 93 -1.07 -14.90 -25.35
C GLY A 93 -1.08 -15.37 -23.90
N PRO A 94 -0.22 -16.34 -23.54
CA PRO A 94 -0.30 -17.07 -22.27
C PRO A 94 -0.25 -16.17 -21.04
N TRP A 95 0.57 -15.11 -21.08
CA TRP A 95 0.64 -14.14 -20.00
C TRP A 95 -0.68 -13.37 -19.84
N ALA A 96 -1.28 -12.90 -20.94
CA ALA A 96 -2.55 -12.18 -20.90
C ALA A 96 -3.71 -13.10 -20.47
N ASP A 97 -3.68 -14.37 -20.88
CA ASP A 97 -4.66 -15.38 -20.46
C ASP A 97 -4.58 -15.62 -18.95
N GLN A 98 -3.36 -15.74 -18.39
CA GLN A 98 -3.16 -15.87 -16.95
C GLN A 98 -3.61 -14.62 -16.19
N VAL A 99 -3.29 -13.41 -16.67
CA VAL A 99 -3.78 -12.16 -16.06
C VAL A 99 -5.30 -12.14 -16.05
N ARG A 100 -5.96 -12.49 -17.16
CA ARG A 100 -7.43 -12.58 -17.21
C ARG A 100 -7.97 -13.61 -16.21
N ALA A 101 -7.34 -14.78 -16.10
CA ALA A 101 -7.74 -15.80 -15.14
C ALA A 101 -7.63 -15.30 -13.69
N ASP A 102 -6.53 -14.64 -13.33
CA ASP A 102 -6.32 -14.07 -11.99
C ASP A 102 -7.36 -12.98 -11.67
N LEU A 103 -7.65 -12.11 -12.65
CA LEU A 103 -8.65 -11.05 -12.50
C LEU A 103 -10.08 -11.60 -12.39
N LEU A 104 -10.40 -12.67 -13.13
CA LEU A 104 -11.68 -13.36 -13.03
C LEU A 104 -11.82 -14.05 -11.67
N ALA A 105 -10.78 -14.73 -11.20
CA ALA A 105 -10.79 -15.38 -9.90
C ALA A 105 -11.00 -14.38 -8.74
N ALA A 106 -10.39 -13.19 -8.83
CA ALA A 106 -10.64 -12.13 -7.86
C ALA A 106 -12.02 -11.48 -7.96
N ARG A 107 -12.60 -11.38 -9.16
CA ARG A 107 -13.99 -10.92 -9.36
C ARG A 107 -14.98 -11.91 -8.75
N ASP A 108 -14.71 -13.21 -8.92
CA ASP A 108 -15.60 -14.30 -8.53
C ASP A 108 -15.41 -14.74 -7.06
N ALA A 109 -14.46 -14.13 -6.33
CA ALA A 109 -14.23 -14.39 -4.93
C ALA A 109 -15.47 -13.99 -4.08
N PRO A 110 -15.94 -14.85 -3.16
CA PRO A 110 -17.16 -14.61 -2.38
C PRO A 110 -17.02 -13.45 -1.38
N SER A 111 -15.79 -13.12 -0.98
CA SER A 111 -15.49 -11.96 -0.17
C SER A 111 -14.12 -11.38 -0.49
N ARG A 112 -13.84 -10.19 0.05
CA ARG A 112 -12.51 -9.57 -0.06
C ARG A 112 -11.39 -10.38 0.60
N ALA A 113 -11.72 -11.19 1.61
CA ALA A 113 -10.75 -12.04 2.30
C ALA A 113 -10.40 -13.28 1.46
N ASP A 114 -11.28 -13.67 0.55
CA ASP A 114 -11.16 -14.87 -0.29
C ASP A 114 -10.51 -14.58 -1.65
N VAL A 115 -10.07 -13.34 -1.88
CA VAL A 115 -9.36 -12.98 -3.12
C VAL A 115 -8.05 -13.79 -3.18
N PRO A 116 -7.87 -14.63 -4.22
CA PRO A 116 -6.68 -15.46 -4.33
C PRO A 116 -5.44 -14.61 -4.58
N ALA A 117 -4.29 -15.12 -4.16
CA ALA A 117 -3.02 -14.49 -4.51
C ALA A 117 -2.74 -14.69 -6.01
N SER A 118 -2.35 -13.61 -6.69
CA SER A 118 -1.83 -13.67 -8.06
C SER A 118 -0.30 -13.57 -8.02
N GLU A 119 0.38 -14.55 -8.59
CA GLU A 119 1.85 -14.53 -8.70
C GLU A 119 2.32 -13.43 -9.65
N ILE A 120 1.54 -13.12 -10.69
CA ILE A 120 1.85 -11.99 -11.60
C ILE A 120 1.71 -10.67 -10.84
N ALA A 121 0.63 -10.48 -10.07
CA ALA A 121 0.42 -9.26 -9.31
C ALA A 121 1.49 -9.03 -8.23
N ARG A 122 1.99 -10.11 -7.62
CA ARG A 122 3.07 -10.05 -6.61
C ARG A 122 4.43 -9.63 -7.15
N ARG A 123 4.65 -9.78 -8.46
CA ARG A 123 5.93 -9.47 -9.12
C ARG A 123 5.93 -8.11 -9.81
N LEU A 124 4.94 -7.27 -9.52
CA LEU A 124 4.90 -5.91 -10.02
C LEU A 124 5.90 -5.05 -9.24
N ASP A 125 6.87 -4.49 -9.94
CA ASP A 125 7.72 -3.42 -9.42
C ASP A 125 6.98 -2.11 -9.57
N VAL A 126 6.80 -1.38 -8.48
CA VAL A 126 5.95 -0.18 -8.48
C VAL A 126 6.68 1.00 -7.86
N LEU A 127 6.77 2.08 -8.64
CA LEU A 127 7.32 3.35 -8.19
C LEU A 127 6.27 4.44 -8.27
N ARG A 128 6.22 5.22 -7.19
CA ARG A 128 5.28 6.32 -7.00
C ARG A 128 6.02 7.64 -7.19
N GLY A 129 5.57 8.45 -8.14
CA GLY A 129 5.93 9.85 -8.23
C GLY A 129 5.07 10.68 -7.28
N PHE A 130 5.71 11.43 -6.38
CA PHE A 130 5.05 12.33 -5.42
C PHE A 130 5.18 13.82 -5.79
N GLY A 131 5.59 14.13 -7.02
CA GLY A 131 5.70 15.51 -7.50
C GLY A 131 4.33 16.21 -7.65
N PRO A 132 4.31 17.55 -7.62
CA PRO A 132 3.08 18.34 -7.77
C PRO A 132 2.43 18.09 -9.14
N GLU A 133 3.25 17.94 -10.17
CA GLU A 133 2.81 17.70 -11.55
C GLU A 133 3.07 16.24 -11.97
N PRO A 134 2.14 15.61 -12.70
CA PRO A 134 2.40 14.31 -13.31
C PRO A 134 3.50 14.45 -14.38
N MET A 135 4.35 13.44 -14.52
CA MET A 135 5.45 13.46 -15.49
C MET A 135 4.97 13.53 -16.96
N THR A 136 3.71 13.16 -17.20
CA THR A 136 3.05 13.25 -18.49
C THR A 136 1.55 13.44 -18.28
N SER A 137 0.89 14.14 -19.22
CA SER A 137 -0.57 14.28 -19.26
C SER A 137 -1.27 13.07 -19.88
N ALA A 138 -0.52 12.18 -20.54
CA ALA A 138 -1.09 10.97 -21.13
C ALA A 138 -1.50 9.97 -20.04
N PRO A 139 -2.68 9.30 -20.19
CA PRO A 139 -3.17 8.36 -19.18
C PRO A 139 -2.27 7.12 -19.04
N VAL A 140 -1.60 6.71 -20.13
CA VAL A 140 -0.64 5.61 -20.15
C VAL A 140 0.49 5.89 -21.14
N VAL A 141 1.73 5.78 -20.67
CA VAL A 141 2.91 5.77 -21.55
C VAL A 141 3.78 4.55 -21.28
N THR A 142 4.53 4.12 -22.29
CA THR A 142 5.64 3.18 -22.07
C THR A 142 6.78 3.99 -21.49
N ALA A 143 7.48 3.42 -20.52
CA ALA A 143 8.56 4.11 -19.84
C ALA A 143 9.71 3.13 -19.61
N VAL A 144 10.93 3.68 -19.55
CA VAL A 144 12.12 2.96 -19.13
C VAL A 144 12.63 3.66 -17.88
N MET A 145 12.76 2.91 -16.80
CA MET A 145 13.47 3.38 -15.63
C MET A 145 14.94 3.02 -15.75
N HIS A 146 15.81 4.00 -15.53
CA HIS A 146 17.26 3.80 -15.39
C HIS A 146 17.60 3.76 -13.89
N GLY A 147 17.88 2.58 -13.36
CA GLY A 147 18.35 2.37 -11.99
C GLY A 147 19.84 2.08 -11.93
N LEU A 148 20.38 1.97 -10.70
CA LEU A 148 21.79 1.61 -10.47
C LEU A 148 22.12 0.19 -10.97
N GLU A 149 21.13 -0.71 -10.96
CA GLU A 149 21.27 -2.13 -11.34
C GLU A 149 20.91 -2.41 -12.81
N GLY A 150 20.51 -1.38 -13.57
CA GLY A 150 20.16 -1.49 -14.98
C GLY A 150 18.87 -0.78 -15.36
N THR A 151 18.35 -1.14 -16.53
CA THR A 151 17.12 -0.57 -17.09
C THR A 151 15.93 -1.49 -16.90
N LEU A 152 14.83 -0.96 -16.40
CA LEU A 152 13.55 -1.66 -16.31
C LEU A 152 12.53 -1.03 -17.25
N GLU A 153 11.99 -1.84 -18.16
CA GLU A 153 10.91 -1.42 -19.06
C GLU A 153 9.55 -1.61 -18.39
N GLY A 154 8.66 -0.66 -18.57
CA GLY A 154 7.35 -0.71 -17.94
C GLY A 154 6.36 0.28 -18.52
N VAL A 155 5.28 0.49 -17.78
CA VAL A 155 4.26 1.48 -18.09
C VAL A 155 4.18 2.52 -16.99
N LEU A 156 3.95 3.77 -17.38
CA LEU A 156 3.67 4.86 -16.47
C LEU A 156 2.18 5.21 -16.58
N LEU A 157 1.44 4.95 -15.51
CA LEU A 157 0.02 5.25 -15.40
C LEU A 157 -0.18 6.64 -14.80
N ALA A 158 -1.04 7.42 -15.47
CA ALA A 158 -1.43 8.78 -15.08
C ALA A 158 -0.23 9.71 -14.75
N GLY A 159 0.92 9.47 -15.38
CA GLY A 159 2.15 10.20 -15.11
C GLY A 159 2.71 10.09 -13.69
N ARG A 160 2.25 9.12 -12.88
CA ARG A 160 2.58 9.01 -11.45
C ARG A 160 2.94 7.62 -10.95
N LEU A 161 2.50 6.57 -11.62
CA LEU A 161 2.76 5.19 -11.22
C LEU A 161 3.53 4.47 -12.30
N PHE A 162 4.84 4.33 -12.12
CA PHE A 162 5.65 3.47 -12.96
C PHE A 162 5.52 2.03 -12.48
N ILE A 163 5.21 1.13 -13.41
CA ILE A 163 4.96 -0.27 -13.13
C ILE A 163 5.73 -1.11 -14.14
N SER A 164 6.56 -2.00 -13.63
CA SER A 164 7.38 -2.94 -14.41
C SER A 164 7.08 -4.36 -13.95
N TRP A 165 7.45 -5.32 -14.80
CA TRP A 165 7.52 -6.73 -14.44
C TRP A 165 8.98 -7.11 -14.39
N SER A 166 9.49 -7.46 -13.21
CA SER A 166 10.80 -8.12 -13.15
C SER A 166 10.73 -9.47 -13.88
N PRO A 167 11.68 -9.78 -14.79
CA PRO A 167 11.93 -11.16 -15.21
C PRO A 167 12.20 -12.02 -13.97
N VAL A 168 11.99 -13.33 -14.05
CA VAL A 168 12.26 -14.28 -12.95
C VAL A 168 13.73 -14.18 -12.53
N SER A 169 13.98 -13.37 -11.49
CA SER A 169 15.18 -13.35 -10.67
C SER A 169 14.66 -13.61 -9.26
N GLU A 170 15.18 -14.66 -8.63
CA GLU A 170 14.75 -15.09 -7.29
C GLU A 170 15.06 -14.06 -6.18
N ASP A 171 15.75 -12.95 -6.51
CA ASP A 171 16.32 -12.03 -5.54
C ASP A 171 15.60 -10.68 -5.40
N HIS A 172 14.64 -10.34 -6.28
CA HIS A 172 13.98 -9.02 -6.26
C HIS A 172 12.46 -9.12 -6.15
N ALA A 173 11.97 -9.94 -5.22
CA ALA A 173 10.64 -9.69 -4.69
C ALA A 173 10.68 -8.34 -3.98
N ALA A 174 10.03 -7.31 -4.55
CA ALA A 174 9.70 -6.10 -3.82
C ALA A 174 9.25 -6.51 -2.43
N THR A 175 10.00 -6.14 -1.40
CA THR A 175 9.79 -6.64 -0.04
C THR A 175 8.32 -6.41 0.28
N PRO A 176 7.53 -7.46 0.54
CA PRO A 176 6.13 -7.29 0.86
C PRO A 176 6.09 -6.31 2.03
N GLY A 177 5.46 -5.14 1.85
CA GLY A 177 5.09 -4.33 2.99
C GLY A 177 4.29 -5.24 3.90
N GLU A 178 4.87 -5.63 5.04
CA GLU A 178 4.36 -6.73 5.84
C GLU A 178 2.87 -6.52 6.11
N ILE A 179 2.08 -7.50 5.71
CA ILE A 179 0.65 -7.53 6.02
C ILE A 179 0.58 -7.79 7.52
N GLY A 180 0.08 -6.82 8.27
CA GLY A 180 -0.06 -7.00 9.70
C GLY A 180 -0.53 -5.74 10.40
N SER A 181 -1.33 -5.95 11.43
CA SER A 181 -1.56 -4.96 12.46
C SER A 181 -0.22 -4.66 13.14
N ARG A 182 0.21 -3.41 13.11
CA ARG A 182 1.42 -2.95 13.79
C ARG A 182 1.05 -2.13 15.02
N VAL A 183 1.82 -2.26 16.09
CA VAL A 183 1.67 -1.47 17.31
C VAL A 183 2.93 -0.63 17.48
N MET A 184 2.77 0.67 17.75
CA MET A 184 3.86 1.56 18.10
C MET A 184 3.43 2.48 19.24
N THR A 185 4.37 2.78 20.15
CA THR A 185 4.17 3.80 21.18
C THR A 185 4.68 5.13 20.65
N MET A 186 3.90 6.19 20.83
CA MET A 186 4.22 7.54 20.37
C MET A 186 4.19 8.53 21.53
N GLN A 187 5.11 9.50 21.50
CA GLN A 187 5.02 10.71 22.33
C GLN A 187 4.50 11.87 21.48
N VAL A 188 3.35 12.42 21.86
CA VAL A 188 2.74 13.54 21.15
C VAL A 188 3.50 14.83 21.46
N GLY A 189 3.87 15.58 20.40
CA GLY A 189 4.55 16.87 20.51
C GLY A 189 6.08 16.83 20.36
N THR A 190 6.68 15.63 20.31
CA THR A 190 8.10 15.44 20.01
C THR A 190 8.25 14.77 18.64
N PRO A 191 9.08 15.30 17.70
CA PRO A 191 9.37 14.62 16.45
C PRO A 191 9.93 13.21 16.74
N MET A 192 9.31 12.20 16.15
CA MET A 192 9.77 10.82 16.27
C MET A 192 10.40 10.38 14.94
N SER A 193 11.70 10.10 14.97
CA SER A 193 12.37 9.28 13.96
C SER A 193 12.37 7.84 14.46
N SER A 194 11.79 6.91 13.71
CA SER A 194 11.81 5.50 14.09
C SER A 194 12.14 4.62 12.90
N VAL A 195 13.22 3.84 13.02
CA VAL A 195 13.47 2.67 12.19
C VAL A 195 12.62 1.53 12.73
N VAL A 196 11.70 0.99 11.93
CA VAL A 196 10.92 -0.20 12.33
C VAL A 196 11.88 -1.39 12.38
N THR A 197 12.25 -1.82 13.57
CA THR A 197 13.27 -2.85 13.81
C THR A 197 12.72 -4.25 14.04
N ALA A 198 11.41 -4.42 14.24
CA ALA A 198 10.77 -5.73 14.34
C ALA A 198 9.28 -5.68 14.03
N VAL A 199 8.78 -6.68 13.31
CA VAL A 199 7.36 -7.01 13.20
C VAL A 199 7.15 -8.37 13.83
N THR A 200 6.33 -8.39 14.87
CA THR A 200 5.97 -9.62 15.59
C THR A 200 4.64 -10.14 15.03
N PRO A 201 4.64 -11.23 14.23
CA PRO A 201 3.40 -11.89 13.87
C PRO A 201 2.93 -12.70 15.09
N GLU A 202 1.95 -12.20 15.85
CA GLU A 202 1.30 -13.06 16.84
C GLU A 202 0.35 -14.07 16.15
N PRO A 203 0.46 -15.37 16.48
CA PRO A 203 -0.49 -16.38 16.02
C PRO A 203 -1.78 -16.30 16.84
N ARG A 204 -2.94 -16.32 16.18
CA ARG A 204 -4.24 -16.51 16.83
C ARG A 204 -4.32 -17.92 17.42
N THR A 205 -4.32 -18.04 18.73
CA THR A 205 -4.80 -19.25 19.41
C THR A 205 -6.33 -19.25 19.40
N PRO A 206 -7.01 -20.33 18.97
CA PRO A 206 -8.44 -20.44 19.14
C PRO A 206 -8.77 -20.74 20.61
N THR A 207 -9.60 -19.91 21.22
CA THR A 207 -10.30 -20.24 22.47
C THR A 207 -11.55 -21.06 22.15
N GLY A 208 -11.63 -22.27 22.71
CA GLY A 208 -12.83 -23.12 22.75
C GLY A 208 -12.64 -24.47 22.11
#